data_AF-A0A3S0Z564-F1
#
_entry.id   AF-A0A3S0Z564-F1
#
_cell.length_a   1.000
_cell.length_b   1.000
_cell.length_c   1.000
_cell.angle_alpha   90.00
_cell.angle_beta   90.00
_cell.angle_gamma   90.00
#
_symmetry.space_group_name_H-M   'P 1'
#
loop_
_entity.id
_entity.type
_entity.pdbx_description
1 polymer ?
#
loop_
_entity_poly.entity_id
_entity_poly.type
_entity_poly.pdbx_seq_one_letter_code
_entity_poly.pdbx_strand_id
1 'polypeptide(L)' 'MDKDAEGLGADFELWQQLTDDYEAALGALARGEPGARERVVRLSLALQHMHPDLSDLSPVGDSR' A
#
# COMPACT_ATOMS: atom_id res chain seq x y z
N MET A 1 4.34 12.56 -27.61
CA MET A 1 3.10 12.92 -26.88
C MET A 1 3.04 11.87 -25.80
N ASP A 2 3.76 12.10 -24.71
CA ASP A 2 4.22 11.07 -23.76
C ASP A 2 3.59 11.28 -22.38
N LYS A 3 2.28 11.56 -22.36
CA LYS A 3 1.55 11.82 -21.11
C LYS A 3 1.40 10.58 -20.23
N ASP A 4 1.53 9.39 -20.81
CA ASP A 4 1.37 8.12 -20.10
C ASP A 4 2.65 7.74 -19.33
N ALA A 5 3.83 8.20 -19.78
CA ALA A 5 5.11 7.90 -19.11
C ALA A 5 5.30 8.71 -17.82
N GLU A 6 4.82 9.96 -17.78
CA GLU A 6 4.87 10.80 -16.57
C GLU A 6 3.89 10.31 -15.49
N GLY A 7 2.72 9.79 -15.88
CA GLY A 7 1.72 9.23 -14.95
C GLY A 7 2.21 7.97 -14.23
N LEU A 8 2.92 7.09 -14.95
CA LEU A 8 3.46 5.84 -14.38
C LEU A 8 4.56 6.09 -13.32
N GLY A 9 5.35 7.16 -13.47
CA GLY A 9 6.37 7.53 -12.48
C GLY A 9 5.76 8.06 -11.20
N ALA A 10 4.76 8.94 -11.30
CA ALA A 10 4.09 9.54 -10.15
C ALA A 10 3.32 8.51 -9.31
N ASP A 11 2.69 7.52 -9.96
CA ASP A 11 1.99 6.44 -9.28
C ASP A 11 2.98 5.52 -8.53
N PHE A 12 4.16 5.26 -9.10
CA PHE A 12 5.20 4.47 -8.46
C PHE A 12 5.84 5.18 -7.26
N GLU A 13 6.20 6.46 -7.39
CA GLU A 13 6.76 7.25 -6.29
C GLU A 13 5.79 7.33 -5.11
N LEU A 14 4.49 7.52 -5.40
CA LEU A 14 3.46 7.55 -4.38
C LEU A 14 3.25 6.18 -3.72
N TRP A 15 3.24 5.10 -4.50
CA TRP A 15 3.19 3.74 -3.96
C TRP A 15 4.39 3.43 -3.05
N GLN A 16 5.59 3.83 -3.48
CA GLN A 16 6.82 3.64 -2.70
C GLN A 16 6.72 4.38 -1.36
N GLN A 17 6.33 5.66 -1.38
CA GLN A 17 6.17 6.45 -0.17
C GLN A 17 5.15 5.82 0.79
N LEU A 18 3.99 5.38 0.29
CA LEU A 18 2.97 4.73 1.12
C LEU A 18 3.46 3.41 1.72
N THR A 19 4.30 2.67 0.99
CA THR A 19 4.88 1.41 1.46
C THR A 19 5.91 1.66 2.57
N ASP A 20 6.77 2.66 2.40
CA ASP A 20 7.76 3.06 3.41
C ASP A 20 7.07 3.57 4.69
N ASP A 21 6.03 4.40 4.54
CA ASP A 21 5.22 4.90 5.65
C ASP A 21 4.50 3.75 6.39
N TYR A 22 4.02 2.75 5.65
CA TYR A 22 3.39 1.56 6.22
C TYR A 22 4.38 0.73 7.05
N GLU A 23 5.59 0.51 6.55
CA GLU A 23 6.65 -0.18 7.30
C GLU A 23 7.04 0.57 8.58
N ALA A 24 7.20 1.89 8.50
CA ALA A 24 7.48 2.73 9.66
C ALA A 24 6.35 2.66 10.70
N ALA A 25 5.09 2.63 10.26
CA ALA A 25 3.92 2.49 11.12
C ALA A 25 3.85 1.10 11.79
N LEU A 26 4.25 0.03 11.10
CA LEU A 26 4.39 -1.30 11.69
C LEU A 26 5.48 -1.32 12.77
N GLY A 27 6.62 -0.67 12.52
CA GLY A 27 7.67 -0.49 13.53
C GLY A 27 7.19 0.27 14.77
N ALA A 28 6.38 1.32 14.58
CA ALA A 28 5.74 2.05 15.67
C ALA A 28 4.71 1.19 16.42
N LEU A 29 3.94 0.37 15.72
CA LEU A 29 2.98 -0.56 16.31
C LEU A 29 3.69 -1.61 17.17
N ALA A 30 4.80 -2.17 16.69
CA ALA A 30 5.62 -3.13 17.45
C ALA A 30 6.20 -2.53 18.74
N ARG A 31 6.47 -1.22 18.75
CA ARG A 31 6.91 -0.47 19.94
C ARG A 31 5.76 -0.06 20.87
N GLY A 32 4.50 -0.27 20.49
CA GLY A 32 3.33 0.10 21.27
C GLY A 32 3.01 1.60 21.24
N GLU A 33 3.46 2.32 20.21
CA GLU A 33 3.22 3.76 20.07
C GLU A 33 1.72 4.06 19.93
N PRO A 34 1.20 5.06 20.66
CA PRO A 34 -0.20 5.44 20.59
C PRO A 34 -0.57 5.90 19.17
N GLY A 35 -1.69 5.42 18.65
CA GLY A 35 -2.18 5.73 17.30
C GLY A 35 -1.44 5.02 16.16
N ALA A 36 -0.43 4.19 16.44
CA ALA A 36 0.25 3.41 15.40
C ALA A 36 -0.70 2.44 14.69
N ARG A 37 -1.62 1.80 15.44
CA ARG A 37 -2.65 0.92 14.87
C ARG A 37 -3.52 1.64 13.84
N GLU A 38 -4.01 2.84 14.17
CA GLU A 38 -4.83 3.64 13.25
C GLU A 38 -4.04 4.14 12.04
N ARG A 39 -2.73 4.37 12.19
CA ARG A 39 -1.85 4.70 11.05
C ARG A 39 -1.68 3.51 10.11
N VAL A 40 -1.36 2.33 10.64
CA VAL A 40 -1.25 1.08 9.86
C VAL A 40 -2.53 0.81 9.06
N VAL A 41 -3.70 0.92 9.69
CA VAL A 41 -5.00 0.70 9.02
C VAL A 41 -5.25 1.71 7.90
N ARG A 42 -4.94 3.00 8.11
CA ARG A 42 -5.12 4.02 7.07
C ARG A 42 -4.20 3.80 5.87
N LEU A 43 -2.94 3.45 6.14
CA LEU A 43 -1.94 3.20 5.11
C LEU A 43 -2.24 1.93 4.32
N SER A 44 -2.72 0.86 4.96
CA SER A 44 -3.13 -0.36 4.25
C SER A 44 -4.32 -0.13 3.32
N LEU A 45 -5.27 0.73 3.71
CA LEU A 45 -6.40 1.12 2.84
C LEU A 45 -5.94 1.97 1.65
N ALA A 46 -5.01 2.91 1.88
CA ALA A 46 -4.46 3.73 0.81
C ALA A 46 -3.71 2.88 -0.24
N LEU A 47 -2.89 1.93 0.22
CA LEU A 47 -2.19 0.98 -0.66
C LEU A 47 -3.16 0.07 -1.45
N GLN A 48 -4.23 -0.42 -0.81
CA GLN A 48 -5.26 -1.24 -1.48
C GLN A 48 -6.03 -0.47 -2.56
N HIS A 49 -6.37 0.80 -2.32
CA HIS A 49 -7.05 1.62 -3.33
C HIS A 49 -6.16 1.95 -4.53
N MET A 50 -4.85 2.01 -4.34
CA MET A 50 -3.88 2.27 -5.40
C MET A 50 -3.66 1.04 -6.29
N HIS A 51 -3.64 -0.15 -5.69
CA HIS A 51 -3.50 -1.42 -6.39
C HIS A 51 -4.64 -2.38 -6.01
N PRO A 52 -5.84 -2.22 -6.62
CA PRO A 52 -6.95 -3.13 -6.37
C PRO A 52 -6.62 -4.60 -6.73
N ASP A 53 -5.65 -4.81 -7.62
CA ASP A 53 -5.14 -6.13 -8.04
C ASP A 53 -4.52 -6.93 -6.88
N LEU A 54 -3.97 -6.28 -5.86
CA LEU A 54 -3.46 -6.96 -4.65
C LEU A 54 -4.58 -7.56 -3.79
N SER A 55 -5.83 -7.12 -3.98
CA SER A 55 -7.00 -7.71 -3.31
C SER A 55 -7.43 -9.03 -3.96
N ASP A 56 -7.02 -9.28 -5.21
CA ASP A 56 -7.30 -10.51 -5.96
C ASP A 56 -6.34 -11.65 -5.60
N LEU A 57 -5.21 -11.35 -4.91
CA LEU A 57 -4.30 -12.36 -4.33
C LEU A 57 -4.87 -13.01 -3.04
N SER A 58 -6.19 -13.15 -2.97
CA SER A 58 -6.77 -14.25 -2.19
C SER A 58 -6.26 -15.56 -2.81
N PRO A 59 -5.80 -16.56 -2.03
CA PRO A 59 -5.47 -17.87 -2.58
C PRO A 59 -6.75 -18.57 -3.04
N VAL A 60 -7.30 -18.18 -4.18
CA VAL A 60 -8.28 -18.99 -4.90
C VAL A 60 -7.51 -20.03 -5.69
N GLY A 61 -7.14 -21.09 -4.98
CA GLY A 61 -7.08 -22.38 -5.64
C GLY A 61 -8.50 -22.75 -6.05
N ASP A 62 -8.80 -22.68 -7.35
CA ASP A 62 -9.74 -23.57 -8.04
C ASP A 62 -9.52 -23.40 -9.56
N SER A 63 -8.60 -24.17 -10.15
CA SER A 63 -8.95 -25.33 -10.99
C SER A 63 -10.15 -25.10 -11.93
N ARG A 64 -9.89 -24.68 -13.16
CA ARG A 64 -10.53 -25.31 -14.32
C ARG A 64 -9.71 -25.19 -15.60
#